data_AF-A0A0G1QDA8-F1
#
_entry.id   AF-A0A0G1QDA8-F1
#
_cell.length_a   1.000
_cell.length_b   1.000
_cell.length_c   1.000
_cell.angle_alpha   90.00
_cell.angle_beta   90.00
_cell.angle_gamma   90.00
#
_symmetry.space_group_name_H-M   'P 1'
#
loop_
_entity.id
_entity.type
_entity.pdbx_description
1 polymer ?
#
loop_
_entity_poly.entity_id
_entity_poly.type
_entity_poly.pdbx_seq_one_letter_code
_entity_poly.pdbx_strand_id
1 'polypeptide(L)'
;MVLTKDEAYPIKTYVAFESMDDEKKFDPISTFLEVLGKLKTGEIVAMQFLIAPGDDSWMKKWSGTLKKLKEPETISVAGGEAGDKKQMPVMRSPGQYAVLEAVERNLSKPAFDTLIRFCYISPKEIFYDSFARRGLVGAFRQYASLDLNGLRQNYMVSTRTQVWYWPHIFPKIRNEFKKQRLLVSYIKRDIPPETWMGRVLTSKLFNWNFVSYRFKMNTEGIASLFHLPTSLVLTAPHIKRSDSRKGGPPAGLPIFGGETEVKKFYE
;
A
#
# COMPACT_ATOMS: atom_id res chain seq x y z
N MET A 1 5.26 -1.99 5.99
CA MET A 1 5.67 -2.40 4.63
C MET A 1 6.41 -1.25 3.99
N VAL A 2 7.13 -1.51 2.91
CA VAL A 2 7.87 -0.50 2.14
C VAL A 2 7.71 -0.77 0.65
N LEU A 3 7.90 0.25 -0.17
CA LEU A 3 7.94 0.12 -1.62
C LEU A 3 9.22 -0.61 -2.08
N THR A 4 9.15 -1.26 -3.25
CA THR A 4 10.29 -1.94 -3.87
C THR A 4 11.16 -0.98 -4.66
N LYS A 5 10.54 -0.04 -5.37
CA LYS A 5 11.17 1.06 -6.13
C LYS A 5 10.86 2.41 -5.49
N ASP A 6 11.44 3.47 -6.06
CA ASP A 6 11.19 4.86 -5.69
C ASP A 6 9.69 5.22 -5.71
N GLU A 7 9.30 6.14 -4.83
CA GLU A 7 7.90 6.53 -4.63
C GLU A 7 7.26 7.13 -5.89
N ALA A 8 8.07 7.70 -6.80
CA ALA A 8 7.60 8.24 -8.09
C ALA A 8 6.86 7.20 -8.94
N TYR A 9 7.28 5.93 -8.86
CA TYR A 9 6.64 4.84 -9.58
C TYR A 9 5.35 4.42 -8.86
N PRO A 10 4.20 4.39 -9.55
CA PRO A 10 2.96 3.92 -8.96
C PRO A 10 2.99 2.41 -8.71
N ILE A 11 2.14 1.92 -7.82
CA ILE A 11 1.76 0.49 -7.80
C ILE A 11 0.71 0.22 -8.88
N LYS A 12 0.38 -1.04 -9.14
CA LYS A 12 -0.79 -1.36 -9.97
C LYS A 12 -2.05 -0.85 -9.26
N THR A 13 -2.79 0.04 -9.93
CA THR A 13 -4.01 0.69 -9.41
C THR A 13 -5.28 0.00 -9.91
N TYR A 14 -6.43 0.38 -9.33
CA TYR A 14 -7.77 -0.11 -9.67
C TYR A 14 -8.06 -0.01 -11.18
N VAL A 15 -7.55 1.02 -11.85
CA VAL A 15 -7.68 1.20 -13.31
C VAL A 15 -7.10 0.03 -14.11
N ALA A 16 -6.06 -0.63 -13.60
CA ALA A 16 -5.48 -1.80 -14.24
C ALA A 16 -6.22 -3.12 -13.90
N PHE A 17 -7.13 -3.08 -12.92
CA PHE A 17 -7.97 -4.20 -12.49
C PHE A 17 -9.39 -4.11 -13.06
N GLU A 18 -9.81 -2.91 -13.43
CA GLU A 18 -11.05 -2.62 -14.13
C GLU A 18 -10.87 -2.80 -15.64
N SER A 19 -11.39 -3.90 -16.18
CA SER A 19 -11.56 -4.09 -17.63
C SER A 19 -12.97 -3.71 -18.06
N MET A 20 -13.12 -3.30 -19.33
CA MET A 20 -14.43 -3.11 -19.95
C MET A 20 -15.22 -4.43 -20.06
N ASP A 21 -14.53 -5.55 -20.22
CA ASP A 21 -15.13 -6.88 -20.15
C ASP A 21 -15.39 -7.26 -18.69
N ASP A 22 -16.65 -7.49 -18.33
CA ASP A 22 -17.05 -7.89 -16.97
C ASP A 22 -16.39 -9.20 -16.51
N GLU A 23 -16.07 -10.10 -17.45
CA GLU A 23 -15.41 -11.39 -17.16
C GLU A 23 -13.93 -11.25 -16.75
N LYS A 24 -13.27 -10.14 -17.13
CA LYS A 24 -11.87 -9.87 -16.79
C LYS A 24 -11.71 -8.97 -15.57
N LYS A 25 -12.81 -8.54 -14.95
CA LYS A 25 -12.78 -7.74 -13.72
C LYS A 25 -12.26 -8.60 -12.57
N PHE A 26 -11.06 -8.27 -12.11
CA PHE A 26 -10.42 -8.95 -11.00
C PHE A 26 -10.27 -7.99 -9.82
N ASP A 27 -10.96 -8.27 -8.72
CA ASP A 27 -10.79 -7.46 -7.51
C ASP A 27 -9.64 -8.04 -6.66
N PRO A 28 -8.57 -7.26 -6.42
CA PRO A 28 -7.42 -7.71 -5.65
C PRO A 28 -7.76 -8.08 -4.18
N ILE A 29 -8.87 -7.59 -3.61
CA ILE A 29 -9.28 -7.99 -2.26
C ILE A 29 -9.58 -9.49 -2.15
N SER A 30 -10.00 -10.14 -3.24
CA SER A 30 -10.25 -11.59 -3.28
C SER A 30 -9.07 -12.42 -2.75
N THR A 31 -7.84 -12.08 -3.17
CA THR A 31 -6.63 -12.78 -2.74
C THR A 31 -6.36 -12.58 -1.25
N PHE A 32 -6.65 -11.39 -0.70
CA PHE A 32 -6.57 -11.17 0.74
C PHE A 32 -7.57 -12.05 1.49
N LEU A 33 -8.81 -12.12 1.00
CA LEU A 33 -9.86 -12.91 1.63
C LEU A 33 -9.58 -14.41 1.58
N GLU A 34 -9.01 -14.93 0.50
CA GLU A 34 -8.56 -16.32 0.41
C GLU A 34 -7.46 -16.65 1.43
N VAL A 35 -6.51 -15.73 1.62
CA VAL A 35 -5.46 -15.89 2.64
C VAL A 35 -6.08 -15.83 4.04
N LEU A 36 -6.98 -14.88 4.30
CA LEU A 36 -7.66 -14.73 5.58
C LEU A 36 -8.61 -15.90 5.88
N GLY A 37 -9.22 -16.52 4.86
CA GLY A 37 -10.09 -17.69 5.01
C GLY A 37 -9.36 -18.95 5.49
N LYS A 38 -8.02 -18.96 5.41
CA LYS A 38 -7.17 -20.04 5.95
C LYS A 38 -6.84 -19.88 7.44
N LEU A 39 -7.31 -18.80 8.07
CA LEU A 39 -7.10 -18.58 9.50
C LEU A 39 -7.83 -19.64 10.32
N LYS A 40 -7.14 -20.17 11.33
CA LYS A 40 -7.70 -21.10 12.31
C LYS A 40 -8.36 -20.33 13.45
N THR A 41 -9.26 -21.00 14.17
CA THR A 41 -9.85 -20.47 15.40
C THR A 41 -8.75 -20.06 16.39
N GLY A 42 -8.83 -18.83 16.90
CA GLY A 42 -7.83 -18.26 17.82
C GLY A 42 -6.70 -17.50 17.13
N GLU A 43 -6.59 -17.55 15.81
CA GLU A 43 -5.67 -16.69 15.05
C GLU A 43 -6.30 -15.34 14.73
N ILE A 44 -5.52 -14.27 14.89
CA ILE A 44 -5.95 -12.90 14.62
C ILE A 44 -4.93 -12.27 13.67
N VAL A 45 -5.43 -11.76 12.55
CA VAL A 45 -4.68 -10.89 11.65
C VAL A 45 -5.25 -9.48 11.76
N ALA A 46 -4.38 -8.52 11.99
CA ALA A 46 -4.74 -7.13 12.10
C ALA A 46 -3.94 -6.34 11.08
N MET A 47 -4.60 -5.68 10.13
CA MET A 47 -3.98 -4.81 9.13
C MET A 47 -4.32 -3.36 9.43
N GLN A 48 -3.34 -2.48 9.34
CA GLN A 48 -3.46 -1.07 9.64
C GLN A 48 -2.84 -0.25 8.51
N PHE A 49 -3.65 0.67 7.99
CA PHE A 49 -3.24 1.70 7.05
C PHE A 49 -3.28 3.03 7.80
N LEU A 50 -2.12 3.65 8.01
CA LEU A 50 -2.04 5.03 8.52
C LEU A 50 -1.78 5.94 7.33
N ILE A 51 -2.69 6.88 7.11
CA ILE A 51 -2.68 7.80 5.98
C ILE A 51 -2.71 9.20 6.57
N ALA A 52 -1.77 10.05 6.18
CA ALA A 52 -1.72 11.46 6.52
C ALA A 52 -1.58 12.29 5.24
N PRO A 53 -2.10 13.52 5.19
CA PRO A 53 -1.86 14.41 4.06
C PRO A 53 -0.35 14.61 3.88
N GLY A 54 0.13 14.43 2.65
CA GLY A 54 1.53 14.67 2.31
C GLY A 54 1.76 16.10 1.85
N ASP A 55 3.02 16.54 1.84
CA ASP A 55 3.35 17.90 1.38
C ASP A 55 3.21 18.07 -0.13
N ASP A 56 2.83 19.28 -0.55
CA ASP A 56 2.76 19.74 -1.95
C ASP A 56 4.11 19.68 -2.70
N SER A 57 5.21 19.53 -1.97
CA SER A 57 6.57 19.41 -2.53
C SER A 57 6.83 18.05 -3.21
N TRP A 58 5.89 17.10 -3.14
CA TRP A 58 5.98 15.77 -3.74
C TRP A 58 6.44 15.78 -5.21
N MET A 59 5.80 16.57 -6.06
CA MET A 59 6.15 16.63 -7.49
C MET A 59 7.56 17.21 -7.69
N LYS A 60 7.94 18.22 -6.89
CA LYS A 60 9.27 18.84 -6.95
C LYS A 60 10.36 17.83 -6.57
N LYS A 61 10.13 17.01 -5.53
CA LYS A 61 11.05 15.96 -5.06
C LYS A 61 11.41 14.98 -6.18
N TRP A 62 10.43 14.59 -7.01
CA TRP A 62 10.61 13.58 -8.06
C TRP A 62 10.80 14.14 -9.47
N SER A 63 10.85 15.46 -9.62
CA SER A 63 11.11 16.13 -10.90
C SER A 63 12.43 15.67 -11.54
N GLY A 64 13.47 15.39 -10.74
CA GLY A 64 14.74 14.85 -11.22
C GLY A 64 14.61 13.46 -11.82
N THR A 65 13.84 12.57 -11.18
CA THR A 65 13.55 11.23 -11.71
C THR A 65 12.71 11.32 -12.99
N LEU A 66 11.75 12.24 -13.05
CA LEU A 66 10.96 12.47 -14.24
C LEU A 66 11.81 12.98 -15.41
N LYS A 67 12.75 13.89 -15.17
CA LYS A 67 13.70 14.36 -16.20
C LYS A 67 14.56 13.21 -16.73
N LYS A 68 15.10 12.37 -15.86
CA LYS A 68 15.86 11.18 -16.26
C LYS A 68 15.04 10.21 -17.12
N LEU A 69 13.74 10.05 -16.84
CA LEU A 69 12.85 9.22 -17.66
C LEU A 69 12.51 9.87 -19.02
N LYS A 70 12.53 11.22 -19.08
CA LYS A 70 12.29 12.00 -20.31
C LYS A 70 13.53 12.18 -21.18
N GLU A 71 14.72 11.96 -20.65
CA GLU A 71 15.94 11.95 -21.44
C GLU A 71 15.95 10.69 -22.32
N PRO A 72 16.20 10.80 -23.64
CA PRO A 72 16.34 9.65 -24.51
C PRO A 72 17.63 8.91 -24.15
N GLU A 73 17.59 7.59 -24.09
CA GLU A 73 18.82 6.79 -23.99
C GLU A 73 19.64 7.02 -25.25
N THR A 74 20.86 7.53 -25.11
CA THR A 74 21.78 7.73 -26.22
C THR A 74 22.74 6.55 -26.31
N ILE A 75 22.81 5.90 -27.47
CA ILE A 75 23.90 4.96 -27.74
C ILE A 75 25.07 5.77 -28.31
N SER A 76 26.22 5.69 -27.65
CA SER A 76 27.47 6.19 -28.22
C SER A 76 28.00 5.15 -29.20
N VAL A 77 27.88 5.42 -30.49
CA VAL A 77 28.49 4.58 -31.52
C VAL A 77 29.91 5.11 -31.76
N ALA A 78 30.91 4.23 -31.75
CA ALA A 78 32.27 4.59 -32.10
C ALA A 78 32.32 4.91 -33.60
N GLY A 79 32.43 6.19 -33.95
CA GLY A 79 32.71 6.62 -35.32
C GLY A 79 34.15 6.28 -35.69
N GLY A 80 34.35 5.69 -36.85
CA GLY A 80 35.67 5.53 -37.43
C GLY A 80 36.32 6.90 -37.66
N GLU A 81 37.57 7.00 -37.22
CA GLU A 81 38.51 8.13 -37.29
C GLU A 81 38.29 9.31 -36.32
N ALA A 82 39.28 9.48 -35.45
CA ALA A 82 39.53 10.60 -34.54
C ALA A 82 38.38 11.04 -33.60
N GLY A 83 38.05 10.18 -32.63
CA GLY A 83 37.62 10.61 -31.29
C GLY A 83 36.21 11.20 -31.13
N ASP A 84 35.46 11.41 -32.21
CA ASP A 84 34.12 12.01 -32.13
C ASP A 84 33.04 10.93 -31.90
N LYS A 85 32.54 10.85 -30.66
CA LYS A 85 31.47 9.91 -30.29
C LYS A 85 30.13 10.47 -30.77
N LYS A 86 29.63 10.00 -31.91
CA LYS A 86 28.26 10.29 -32.35
C LYS A 86 27.26 9.66 -31.38
N GLN A 87 26.52 10.51 -30.67
CA GLN A 87 25.39 10.09 -29.83
C GLN A 87 24.14 10.07 -30.72
N MET A 88 23.56 8.88 -30.91
CA MET A 88 22.27 8.75 -31.58
C MET A 88 21.18 8.52 -30.53
N PRO A 89 20.06 9.28 -30.57
CA PRO A 89 18.93 9.05 -29.67
C PRO A 89 18.25 7.73 -30.06
N VAL A 90 18.10 6.83 -29.08
CA VAL A 90 17.33 5.60 -29.26
C VAL A 90 15.85 5.93 -29.18
N MET A 91 15.08 5.43 -30.15
CA MET A 91 13.63 5.50 -30.07
C MET A 91 13.16 4.60 -28.92
N ARG A 92 12.39 5.17 -27.99
CA ARG A 92 11.88 4.44 -26.83
C ARG A 92 11.00 3.27 -27.25
N SER A 93 11.09 2.18 -26.50
CA SER A 93 10.16 1.07 -26.65
C SER A 93 8.75 1.46 -26.16
N PRO A 94 7.69 0.81 -26.66
CA PRO A 94 6.32 1.07 -26.18
C PRO A 94 6.17 0.92 -24.65
N GLY A 95 6.90 -0.02 -24.04
CA GLY A 95 6.91 -0.21 -22.58
C GLY A 95 7.50 0.97 -21.81
N GLN A 96 8.60 1.55 -22.32
CA GLN A 96 9.20 2.75 -21.71
C GLN A 96 8.25 3.96 -21.77
N TYR A 97 7.50 4.12 -22.86
CA TYR A 97 6.46 5.16 -22.95
C TYR A 97 5.34 4.94 -21.93
N ALA A 98 4.84 3.71 -21.79
CA ALA A 98 3.79 3.39 -20.82
C ALA A 98 4.24 3.66 -19.36
N VAL A 99 5.50 3.38 -19.03
CA VAL A 99 6.06 3.70 -17.71
C VAL A 99 6.16 5.21 -17.50
N LEU A 100 6.62 5.96 -18.51
CA LEU A 100 6.72 7.42 -18.43
C LEU A 100 5.33 8.04 -18.19
N GLU A 101 4.34 7.63 -18.96
CA GLU A 101 2.95 8.09 -18.81
C GLU A 101 2.39 7.75 -17.42
N ALA A 102 2.60 6.52 -16.94
CA ALA A 102 2.15 6.11 -15.62
C ALA A 102 2.79 6.94 -14.49
N VAL A 103 4.09 7.25 -14.59
CA VAL A 103 4.79 8.10 -13.62
C VAL A 103 4.28 9.54 -13.68
N GLU A 104 4.10 10.12 -14.87
CA GLU A 104 3.54 11.47 -15.02
C GLU A 104 2.15 11.59 -14.42
N ARG A 105 1.27 10.63 -14.74
CA ARG A 105 -0.09 10.54 -14.18
C ARG A 105 -0.08 10.33 -12.67
N ASN A 106 0.93 9.64 -12.12
CA ASN A 106 1.06 9.43 -10.69
C ASN A 106 1.51 10.72 -9.97
N LEU A 107 2.48 11.43 -10.54
CA LEU A 107 3.01 12.66 -9.95
C LEU A 107 2.06 13.86 -10.07
N SER A 108 1.15 13.85 -11.05
CA SER A 108 0.16 14.93 -11.24
C SER A 108 -0.93 15.00 -10.17
N LYS A 109 -1.05 13.99 -9.32
CA LYS A 109 -2.09 13.88 -8.29
C LYS A 109 -1.51 14.08 -6.88
N PRO A 110 -2.35 14.48 -5.91
CA PRO A 110 -1.89 14.66 -4.53
C PRO A 110 -1.41 13.34 -3.93
N ALA A 111 -0.27 13.41 -3.22
CA ALA A 111 0.31 12.28 -2.52
C ALA A 111 0.03 12.38 -1.02
N PHE A 112 -0.24 11.23 -0.41
CA PHE A 112 -0.41 11.09 1.03
C PHE A 112 0.74 10.27 1.58
N ASP A 113 1.16 10.61 2.78
CA ASP A 113 2.12 9.79 3.48
C ASP A 113 1.43 8.59 4.10
N THR A 114 1.89 7.42 3.68
CA THR A 114 1.28 6.16 4.02
C THR A 114 2.22 5.25 4.78
N LEU A 115 1.67 4.56 5.76
CA LEU A 115 2.36 3.53 6.52
C LEU A 115 1.44 2.33 6.70
N ILE A 116 1.85 1.23 6.09
CA ILE A 116 1.12 -0.05 6.16
C ILE A 116 1.78 -0.94 7.19
N ARG A 117 1.00 -1.43 8.15
CA ARG A 117 1.43 -2.39 9.17
C ARG A 117 0.47 -3.56 9.21
N PHE A 118 1.00 -4.71 9.57
CA PHE A 118 0.16 -5.85 9.92
C PHE A 118 0.75 -6.57 11.13
N CYS A 119 -0.14 -7.11 11.96
CA CYS A 119 0.19 -7.97 13.08
C CYS A 119 -0.53 -9.31 12.90
N TYR A 120 0.16 -10.39 13.21
CA TYR A 120 -0.41 -11.73 13.28
C TYR A 120 -0.18 -12.24 14.70
N ILE A 121 -1.28 -12.53 15.38
CA ILE A 121 -1.33 -12.94 16.78
C ILE A 121 -2.01 -14.29 16.80
N SER A 122 -1.38 -15.28 17.44
CA SER A 122 -1.91 -16.64 17.51
C SER A 122 -1.33 -17.32 18.77
N PRO A 123 -2.11 -18.20 19.44
CA PRO A 123 -1.61 -19.06 20.50
C PRO A 123 -0.36 -19.83 20.07
N LYS A 124 0.60 -20.02 20.99
CA LYS A 124 1.91 -20.60 20.68
C LYS A 124 1.84 -21.97 20.00
N GLU A 125 0.85 -22.78 20.36
CA GLU A 125 0.66 -24.14 19.85
C GLU A 125 0.27 -24.18 18.37
N ILE A 126 -0.55 -23.23 17.92
CA ILE A 126 -1.07 -23.15 16.55
C ILE A 126 -0.32 -22.12 15.69
N PHE A 127 0.60 -21.36 16.27
CA PHE A 127 1.32 -20.28 15.60
C PHE A 127 2.10 -20.77 14.38
N TYR A 128 1.78 -20.22 13.20
CA TYR A 128 2.46 -20.53 11.95
C TYR A 128 3.09 -19.27 11.32
N ASP A 129 4.40 -19.08 11.53
CA ASP A 129 5.16 -17.91 11.05
C ASP A 129 5.03 -17.68 9.53
N SER A 130 5.01 -18.77 8.74
CA SER A 130 4.96 -18.66 7.28
C SER A 130 3.62 -18.14 6.77
N PHE A 131 2.53 -18.24 7.54
CA PHE A 131 1.24 -17.65 7.19
C PHE A 131 1.37 -16.12 7.02
N ALA A 132 1.90 -15.45 8.05
CA ALA A 132 2.07 -14.00 8.02
C ALA A 132 3.13 -13.57 6.99
N ARG A 133 4.25 -14.30 6.91
CA ARG A 133 5.38 -13.91 6.06
C ARG A 133 5.18 -14.18 4.58
N ARG A 134 4.55 -15.30 4.22
CA ARG A 134 4.35 -15.70 2.82
C ARG A 134 2.92 -15.46 2.35
N GLY A 135 1.94 -15.76 3.20
CA GLY A 135 0.51 -15.56 2.88
C GLY A 135 0.18 -14.08 2.77
N LEU A 136 0.24 -13.33 3.88
CA LEU A 136 -0.16 -11.92 3.88
C LEU A 136 0.71 -11.06 2.96
N VAL A 137 2.03 -11.20 3.03
CA VAL A 137 2.95 -10.47 2.12
C VAL A 137 2.74 -10.90 0.67
N GLY A 138 2.37 -12.16 0.43
CA GLY A 138 2.02 -12.68 -0.89
C GLY A 138 0.79 -12.00 -1.48
N ALA A 139 -0.25 -11.75 -0.67
CA ALA A 139 -1.45 -11.04 -1.11
C ALA A 139 -1.12 -9.61 -1.60
N PHE A 140 -0.17 -8.92 -0.98
CA PHE A 140 0.28 -7.61 -1.45
C PHE A 140 1.04 -7.64 -2.80
N ARG A 141 1.54 -8.80 -3.26
CA ARG A 141 2.29 -8.89 -4.52
C ARG A 141 1.42 -8.68 -5.76
N GLN A 142 0.11 -8.86 -5.69
CA GLN A 142 -0.79 -8.61 -6.83
C GLN A 142 -0.78 -7.15 -7.29
N TYR A 143 -0.44 -6.22 -6.39
CA TYR A 143 -0.30 -4.80 -6.71
C TYR A 143 1.08 -4.47 -7.32
N ALA A 144 1.99 -5.43 -7.37
CA ALA A 144 3.29 -5.24 -7.99
C ALA A 144 3.19 -5.42 -9.51
N SER A 145 3.90 -4.56 -10.24
CA SER A 145 4.25 -4.77 -11.65
C SER A 145 5.77 -4.82 -11.77
N LEU A 146 6.29 -5.53 -12.78
CA LEU A 146 7.74 -5.58 -13.05
C LEU A 146 8.27 -4.20 -13.45
N ASP A 147 7.51 -3.48 -14.27
CA ASP A 147 7.91 -2.16 -14.77
C ASP A 147 7.63 -1.05 -13.75
N LEU A 148 6.57 -1.20 -12.94
CA LEU A 148 6.18 -0.22 -11.92
C LEU A 148 6.66 -0.63 -10.52
N ASN A 149 6.02 -0.10 -9.47
CA ASN A 149 6.36 -0.36 -8.07
C ASN A 149 5.56 -1.52 -7.49
N GLY A 150 5.92 -1.95 -6.28
CA GLY A 150 5.23 -2.97 -5.52
C GLY A 150 5.49 -2.86 -4.02
N LEU A 151 4.69 -3.55 -3.22
CA LEU A 151 4.81 -3.55 -1.77
C LEU A 151 5.59 -4.77 -1.29
N ARG A 152 6.56 -4.55 -0.40
CA ARG A 152 7.33 -5.62 0.26
C ARG A 152 7.37 -5.46 1.77
N GLN A 153 7.70 -6.56 2.45
CA GLN A 153 7.96 -6.53 3.88
C GLN A 153 9.27 -5.78 4.18
N ASN A 154 9.26 -5.00 5.25
CA ASN A 154 10.48 -4.44 5.82
C ASN A 154 11.13 -5.46 6.75
N TYR A 155 12.11 -6.22 6.24
CA TYR A 155 12.76 -7.30 6.97
C TYR A 155 13.47 -6.84 8.24
N MET A 156 13.98 -5.61 8.27
CA MET A 156 14.70 -5.08 9.42
C MET A 156 13.76 -4.73 10.59
N VAL A 157 12.54 -4.30 10.29
CA VAL A 157 11.46 -4.05 11.28
C VAL A 157 10.73 -5.34 11.68
N SER A 158 10.90 -6.43 10.92
CA SER A 158 10.33 -7.74 11.23
C SER A 158 10.76 -8.23 12.62
N THR A 159 9.87 -8.98 13.28
CA THR A 159 10.07 -9.53 14.64
C THR A 159 11.19 -10.58 14.66
N ARG A 160 11.38 -11.31 13.56
CA ARG A 160 12.39 -12.36 13.46
C ARG A 160 13.80 -11.80 13.65
N THR A 161 14.42 -12.19 14.76
CA THR A 161 15.82 -11.88 15.07
C THR A 161 16.59 -13.18 15.19
N GLN A 162 17.60 -13.37 14.35
CA GLN A 162 18.51 -14.51 14.35
C GLN A 162 19.87 -14.06 14.88
N VAL A 163 20.71 -15.02 15.28
CA VAL A 163 22.04 -14.75 15.85
C VAL A 163 22.92 -13.99 14.84
N TRP A 164 22.77 -14.25 13.55
CA TRP A 164 23.49 -13.56 12.48
C TRP A 164 22.97 -12.15 12.15
N TYR A 165 21.97 -11.63 12.86
CA TYR A 165 21.61 -10.21 12.75
C TYR A 165 22.31 -9.39 13.82
N TRP A 166 23.11 -8.41 13.38
CA TRP A 166 23.74 -7.42 14.24
C TRP A 166 22.73 -6.81 15.23
N PRO A 167 23.07 -6.57 16.51
CA PRO A 167 24.36 -6.77 17.20
C PRO A 167 24.73 -8.21 17.60
N HIS A 168 24.11 -9.26 17.04
CA HIS A 168 24.44 -10.69 17.27
C HIS A 168 24.25 -11.23 18.70
N ILE A 169 23.92 -10.36 19.64
CA ILE A 169 23.65 -10.69 21.03
C ILE A 169 22.15 -10.87 21.29
N PHE A 170 21.83 -11.72 22.26
CA PHE A 170 20.48 -11.91 22.83
C PHE A 170 19.31 -11.93 21.82
N PRO A 171 19.32 -12.81 20.81
CA PRO A 171 18.30 -12.83 19.75
C PRO A 171 16.88 -13.05 20.29
N LYS A 172 16.72 -13.87 21.34
CA LYS A 172 15.41 -14.13 21.99
C LYS A 172 14.83 -12.86 22.62
N ILE A 173 15.61 -12.19 23.46
CA ILE A 173 15.21 -10.95 24.15
C ILE A 173 14.89 -9.85 23.13
N ARG A 174 15.74 -9.69 22.11
CA ARG A 174 15.52 -8.71 21.03
C ARG A 174 14.24 -8.99 20.24
N ASN A 175 13.94 -10.27 19.97
CA ASN A 175 12.70 -10.65 19.29
C ASN A 175 11.48 -10.24 20.13
N GLU A 176 11.49 -10.51 21.44
CA GLU A 176 10.40 -10.07 22.33
C GLU A 176 10.25 -8.54 22.37
N PHE A 177 11.34 -7.78 22.46
CA PHE A 177 11.28 -6.32 22.39
C PHE A 177 10.72 -5.82 21.05
N LYS A 178 11.07 -6.45 19.93
CA LYS A 178 10.51 -6.10 18.63
C LYS A 178 9.01 -6.40 18.55
N LYS A 179 8.56 -7.56 19.07
CA LYS A 179 7.13 -7.90 19.15
C LYS A 179 6.36 -6.88 19.97
N GLN A 180 6.86 -6.56 21.17
CA GLN A 180 6.24 -5.57 22.05
C GLN A 180 6.17 -4.19 21.38
N ARG A 181 7.27 -3.74 20.75
CA ARG A 181 7.31 -2.46 20.04
C ARG A 181 6.30 -2.42 18.91
N LEU A 182 6.23 -3.46 18.08
CA LEU A 182 5.29 -3.53 16.96
C LEU A 182 3.84 -3.45 17.46
N LEU A 183 3.51 -4.22 18.50
CA LEU A 183 2.19 -4.24 19.11
C LEU A 183 1.81 -2.88 19.73
N VAL A 184 2.71 -2.27 20.50
CA VAL A 184 2.48 -0.94 21.08
C VAL A 184 2.31 0.12 19.99
N SER A 185 3.13 0.07 18.94
CA SER A 185 3.03 0.99 17.79
C SER A 185 1.72 0.81 17.04
N TYR A 186 1.23 -0.43 16.93
CA TYR A 186 -0.05 -0.76 16.32
C TYR A 186 -1.21 -0.19 17.14
N ILE A 187 -1.22 -0.42 18.45
CA ILE A 187 -2.26 0.04 19.38
C ILE A 187 -2.29 1.58 19.45
N LYS A 188 -1.12 2.21 19.67
CA LYS A 188 -1.02 3.67 19.80
C LYS A 188 -1.09 4.41 18.46
N ARG A 189 -1.10 3.69 17.34
CA ARG A 189 -1.03 4.25 15.98
C ARG A 189 0.16 5.21 15.79
N ASP A 190 1.26 4.91 16.49
CA ASP A 190 2.43 5.79 16.54
C ASP A 190 3.06 5.91 15.14
N ILE A 191 3.48 7.10 14.73
CA ILE A 191 4.02 7.39 13.41
C ILE A 191 5.52 7.61 13.56
N PRO A 192 6.38 6.93 12.76
CA PRO A 192 7.82 7.12 12.88
C PRO A 192 8.18 8.58 12.56
N PRO A 193 9.02 9.23 13.38
CA PRO A 193 9.43 10.62 13.16
C PRO A 193 10.30 10.74 11.91
N GLU A 194 10.13 11.84 11.17
CA GLU A 194 10.88 12.09 9.94
C GLU A 194 12.25 12.70 10.20
N THR A 195 12.35 13.54 11.23
CA THR A 195 13.59 14.22 11.60
C THR A 195 14.63 13.23 12.14
N TRP A 196 15.90 13.47 11.80
CA TRP A 196 17.01 12.65 12.30
C TRP A 196 17.01 12.60 13.83
N MET A 197 16.87 13.76 14.50
CA MET A 197 16.85 13.85 15.96
C MET A 197 15.65 13.10 16.57
N GLY A 198 14.46 13.20 15.97
CA GLY A 198 13.30 12.44 16.42
C GLY A 198 13.52 10.93 16.33
N ARG A 199 14.22 10.46 15.29
CA ARG A 199 14.58 9.04 15.15
C ARG A 199 15.59 8.60 16.20
N VAL A 200 16.56 9.45 16.56
CA VAL A 200 17.49 9.17 17.66
C VAL A 200 16.73 9.06 18.99
N LEU A 201 15.88 10.04 19.31
CA LEU A 201 15.12 10.08 20.58
C LEU A 201 14.13 8.91 20.73
N THR A 202 13.56 8.42 19.62
CA THR A 202 12.64 7.28 19.60
C THR A 202 13.34 5.92 19.41
N SER A 203 14.67 5.93 19.26
CA SER A 203 15.47 4.70 19.23
C SER A 203 15.60 4.12 20.64
N LYS A 204 15.71 2.80 20.71
CA LYS A 204 15.97 2.07 21.96
C LYS A 204 17.26 1.25 21.78
N LEU A 205 17.90 0.89 22.90
CA LEU A 205 19.07 0.03 22.89
C LEU A 205 18.80 -1.23 22.05
N PHE A 206 19.66 -1.51 21.08
CA PHE A 206 19.58 -2.64 20.14
C PHE A 206 18.35 -2.67 19.20
N ASN A 207 17.58 -1.58 19.13
CA ASN A 207 16.45 -1.41 18.20
C ASN A 207 16.32 0.05 17.75
N TRP A 208 17.12 0.40 16.74
CA TRP A 208 17.20 1.73 16.16
C TRP A 208 16.00 2.03 15.24
N ASN A 209 15.41 3.22 15.37
CA ASN A 209 14.18 3.60 14.64
C ASN A 209 14.43 4.13 13.22
N PHE A 210 15.66 4.04 12.72
CA PHE A 210 16.02 4.56 11.39
C PHE A 210 15.44 3.77 10.22
N VAL A 211 14.93 2.57 10.51
CA VAL A 211 14.49 1.63 9.48
C VAL A 211 12.99 1.69 9.21
N SER A 212 12.22 2.27 10.13
CA SER A 212 10.79 2.49 9.94
C SER A 212 10.59 3.86 9.29
N TYR A 213 10.11 3.88 8.06
CA TYR A 213 9.78 5.09 7.34
C TYR A 213 8.41 4.97 6.67
N ARG A 214 7.81 6.13 6.43
CA ARG A 214 6.57 6.29 5.66
C ARG A 214 6.95 6.45 4.20
N PHE A 215 6.06 6.08 3.30
CA PHE A 215 6.25 6.37 1.89
C PHE A 215 5.06 7.14 1.35
N LYS A 216 5.34 8.04 0.41
CA LYS A 216 4.28 8.81 -0.27
C LYS A 216 3.60 7.95 -1.32
N MET A 217 2.27 7.97 -1.32
CA MET A 217 1.42 7.23 -2.24
C MET A 217 0.23 8.07 -2.65
N ASN A 218 -0.14 7.95 -3.92
CA ASN A 218 -1.22 8.70 -4.53
C ASN A 218 -2.61 8.17 -4.13
N THR A 219 -3.65 8.98 -4.33
CA THR A 219 -5.06 8.64 -4.11
C THR A 219 -5.46 7.33 -4.80
N GLU A 220 -5.06 7.11 -6.05
CA GLU A 220 -5.40 5.88 -6.77
C GLU A 220 -4.77 4.64 -6.13
N GLY A 221 -3.51 4.73 -5.69
CA GLY A 221 -2.83 3.63 -5.01
C GLY A 221 -3.50 3.29 -3.67
N ILE A 222 -3.90 4.32 -2.92
CA ILE A 222 -4.62 4.16 -1.64
C ILE A 222 -6.00 3.55 -1.87
N ALA A 223 -6.76 4.06 -2.84
CA ALA A 223 -8.08 3.55 -3.17
C ALA A 223 -8.03 2.09 -3.61
N SER A 224 -6.95 1.66 -4.27
CA SER A 224 -6.75 0.27 -4.70
C SER A 224 -6.40 -0.68 -3.55
N LEU A 225 -5.83 -0.16 -2.46
CA LEU A 225 -5.48 -0.95 -1.28
C LEU A 225 -6.59 -0.98 -0.23
N PHE A 226 -7.37 0.11 -0.15
CA PHE A 226 -8.42 0.31 0.83
C PHE A 226 -9.73 0.62 0.11
N HIS A 227 -10.36 -0.44 -0.39
CA HIS A 227 -11.74 -0.42 -0.89
C HIS A 227 -12.55 -1.55 -0.25
N LEU A 228 -13.86 -1.52 -0.46
CA LEU A 228 -14.73 -2.63 -0.06
C LEU A 228 -14.72 -3.70 -1.17
N PRO A 229 -14.80 -4.99 -0.80
CA PRO A 229 -14.87 -6.05 -1.80
C PRO A 229 -16.08 -5.88 -2.73
N THR A 230 -15.84 -6.08 -4.02
CA THR A 230 -16.86 -6.03 -5.08
C THR A 230 -17.82 -7.22 -4.96
N SER A 231 -19.03 -7.11 -5.52
CA SER A 231 -20.02 -8.22 -5.55
C SER A 231 -19.49 -9.52 -6.14
N LEU A 232 -18.60 -9.44 -7.13
CA LEU A 232 -17.88 -10.59 -7.72
C LEU A 232 -17.07 -11.39 -6.69
N VAL A 233 -16.53 -10.73 -5.66
CA VAL A 233 -15.75 -11.40 -4.60
C VAL A 233 -16.65 -11.98 -3.53
N LEU A 234 -17.83 -11.38 -3.31
CA LEU A 234 -18.78 -11.77 -2.28
C LEU A 234 -19.54 -13.06 -2.61
N THR A 235 -19.38 -13.62 -3.81
CA THR A 235 -19.88 -14.94 -4.18
C THR A 235 -18.98 -16.08 -3.70
N ALA A 236 -17.76 -15.77 -3.23
CA ALA A 236 -16.86 -16.76 -2.65
C ALA A 236 -17.45 -17.36 -1.36
N PRO A 237 -17.27 -18.67 -1.09
CA PRO A 237 -17.94 -19.38 0.01
C PRO A 237 -17.54 -18.89 1.41
N HIS A 238 -16.53 -18.02 1.52
CA HIS A 238 -15.93 -17.60 2.77
C HIS A 238 -16.59 -16.39 3.43
N ILE A 239 -17.35 -15.57 2.67
CA ILE A 239 -17.92 -14.33 3.18
C ILE A 239 -19.34 -14.14 2.68
N LYS A 240 -20.29 -14.08 3.61
CA LYS A 240 -21.66 -13.64 3.32
C LYS A 240 -21.74 -12.13 3.51
N ARG A 241 -22.21 -11.41 2.49
CA ARG A 241 -22.56 -9.99 2.64
C ARG A 241 -23.70 -9.88 3.66
N SER A 242 -23.56 -9.02 4.68
CA SER A 242 -24.73 -8.63 5.46
C SER A 242 -25.51 -7.61 4.64
N ASP A 243 -26.71 -7.97 4.20
CA ASP A 243 -27.57 -7.02 3.51
C ASP A 243 -27.94 -5.88 4.48
N SER A 244 -27.83 -4.64 4.01
CA SER A 244 -28.36 -3.51 4.75
C SER A 244 -29.87 -3.72 4.84
N ARG A 245 -30.41 -3.91 6.04
CA ARG A 245 -31.86 -3.82 6.25
C ARG A 245 -32.25 -2.35 6.03
N LYS A 246 -32.61 -2.00 4.81
CA LYS A 246 -33.35 -0.77 4.54
C LYS A 246 -34.76 -1.04 5.06
N GLY A 247 -35.02 -0.70 6.32
CA GLY A 247 -36.39 -0.53 6.77
C GLY A 247 -36.99 0.55 5.87
N GLY A 248 -38.10 0.23 5.20
CA GLY A 248 -38.89 1.27 4.57
C GLY A 248 -39.28 2.31 5.63
N PRO A 249 -39.53 3.57 5.25
CA PRO A 249 -40.14 4.53 6.16
C PRO A 249 -41.35 3.87 6.86
N PRO A 250 -41.53 4.06 8.18
CA PRO A 250 -42.66 3.46 8.90
C PRO A 250 -43.98 3.76 8.18
N ALA A 251 -44.82 2.73 8.04
CA ALA A 251 -46.13 2.87 7.42
C ALA A 251 -46.96 3.88 8.22
N GLY A 252 -47.26 5.03 7.62
CA GLY A 252 -47.94 6.15 8.30
C GLY A 252 -47.22 7.49 8.22
N LEU A 253 -45.99 7.56 7.67
CA LEU A 253 -45.42 8.85 7.29
C LEU A 253 -46.31 9.50 6.21
N PRO A 254 -46.71 10.78 6.37
CA PRO A 254 -47.45 11.49 5.36
C PRO A 254 -46.57 11.68 4.13
N ILE A 255 -46.72 10.80 3.14
CA ILE A 255 -46.02 10.84 1.85
C ILE A 255 -46.59 11.96 0.97
N PHE A 256 -47.80 12.40 1.29
CA PHE A 256 -48.50 13.51 0.67
C PHE A 256 -48.97 14.44 1.78
N GLY A 257 -48.23 15.52 2.04
CA GLY A 257 -48.83 16.66 2.71
C GLY A 257 -49.86 17.25 1.75
N GLY A 258 -51.13 17.27 2.14
CA GLY A 258 -52.13 18.01 1.36
C GLY A 258 -51.69 19.46 1.21
N GLU A 259 -52.03 20.12 0.09
CA GLU A 259 -51.67 21.54 -0.15
C GLU A 259 -52.07 22.48 0.99
N THR A 260 -53.08 22.08 1.78
CA THR A 260 -53.54 22.75 3.00
C THR A 260 -52.53 22.75 4.15
N GLU A 261 -51.73 21.69 4.31
CA GLU A 261 -50.71 21.60 5.37
C GLU A 261 -49.43 22.35 4.99
N VAL A 262 -49.09 22.39 3.69
CA VAL A 262 -47.96 23.16 3.18
C VAL A 262 -48.16 24.66 3.37
N LYS A 263 -49.38 25.17 3.15
CA LYS A 263 -49.72 26.60 3.36
C LYS A 263 -49.48 27.08 4.79
N LYS A 264 -49.56 26.20 5.78
CA LYS A 264 -49.35 26.51 7.20
C LYS A 264 -47.90 26.86 7.58
N PHE A 265 -46.94 26.56 6.71
CA PHE A 265 -45.51 26.84 6.90
C PHE A 265 -44.99 27.95 5.99
N TYR A 266 -45.86 28.54 5.15
CA TYR A 266 -45.54 29.65 4.23
C TYR A 266 -46.27 30.96 4.59
N GLU A 267 -46.98 31.01 5.73
CA GLU A 267 -47.43 32.24 6.40
C GLU A 267 -46.48 32.56 7.57
#